data_AF-A0A813K7B7-F1
#
_entry.id   AF-A0A813K7B7-F1
#
_cell.length_a   1.000
_cell.length_b   1.000
_cell.length_c   1.000
_cell.angle_alpha   90.00
_cell.angle_beta   90.00
_cell.angle_gamma   90.00
#
_symmetry.space_group_name_H-M   'P 1'
#
loop_
_entity.id
_entity.type
_entity.pdbx_description
1 polymer ?
#
loop_
_entity_poly.entity_id
_entity_poly.type
_entity_poly.pdbx_seq_one_letter_code
_entity_poly.pdbx_strand_id
1 'polypeptide(L)'
;MVKVIVGKPEDPWCEIELNEEDVEDWKKGVDIAEEKLKEVIQLPPITLDNCHEREDGDLQWDEITFEEEVNGKYWHATIMALHRIREDFVKRQRKMKHLDWYMMMKKTSDKRDAKYYV
;
A
#
# COMPACT_ATOMS: atom_id res chain seq x y z
N MET A 1 26.06 -3.32 0.87
CA MET A 1 24.71 -3.62 0.35
C MET A 1 23.99 -4.32 1.48
N VAL A 2 22.81 -3.85 1.85
CA VAL A 2 22.04 -4.37 2.97
C VAL A 2 20.73 -4.94 2.46
N LYS A 3 20.44 -6.18 2.84
CA LYS A 3 19.15 -6.79 2.59
C LYS A 3 18.13 -6.32 3.62
N VAL A 4 17.00 -5.83 3.14
CA VAL A 4 15.85 -5.41 3.93
C VAL A 4 14.72 -6.41 3.72
N ILE A 5 14.19 -6.93 4.81
CA ILE A 5 13.08 -7.89 4.80
C ILE A 5 11.89 -7.24 5.49
N VAL A 6 10.75 -7.20 4.81
CA VAL A 6 9.46 -6.81 5.40
C VAL A 6 8.63 -8.07 5.58
N GLY A 7 8.18 -8.34 6.79
CA GLY A 7 7.62 -9.62 7.21
C GLY A 7 8.54 -10.32 8.20
N LYS A 8 8.25 -11.59 8.48
CA LYS A 8 9.07 -12.40 9.38
C LYS A 8 10.23 -13.03 8.60
N PRO A 9 11.40 -13.26 9.21
CA PRO A 9 12.51 -13.95 8.54
C PRO A 9 12.12 -15.34 8.00
N GLU A 10 11.22 -16.05 8.67
CA GLU A 10 10.74 -17.36 8.23
C GLU A 10 9.63 -17.30 7.16
N ASP A 11 8.96 -16.15 7.04
CA ASP A 11 7.86 -15.91 6.09
C ASP A 11 7.88 -14.44 5.60
N PRO A 12 8.84 -14.09 4.71
CA PRO A 12 9.04 -12.73 4.26
C PRO A 12 7.93 -12.32 3.28
N TRP A 13 7.36 -11.13 3.47
CA TRP A 13 6.38 -10.55 2.54
C TRP A 13 7.06 -9.87 1.36
N CYS A 14 8.17 -9.17 1.59
CA CYS A 14 9.02 -8.67 0.53
C CYS A 14 10.48 -8.52 0.97
N GLU A 15 11.38 -8.60 -0.01
CA GLU A 15 12.81 -8.46 0.18
C GLU A 15 13.37 -7.49 -0.86
N ILE A 16 14.15 -6.51 -0.41
CA ILE A 16 14.88 -5.58 -1.28
C ILE A 16 16.31 -5.41 -0.82
N GLU A 17 17.16 -4.89 -1.71
CA GLU A 17 18.55 -4.55 -1.39
C GLU A 17 18.75 -3.02 -1.46
N LEU A 18 19.36 -2.45 -0.43
CA LEU A 18 19.75 -1.04 -0.37
C LEU A 18 21.27 -0.89 -0.22
N ASN A 19 21.85 0.04 -0.97
CA ASN A 19 23.25 0.42 -0.86
C ASN A 19 23.41 1.71 -0.04
N GLU A 20 24.64 2.01 0.38
CA GLU A 20 24.92 3.26 1.11
C GLU A 20 24.57 4.52 0.30
N GLU A 21 24.80 4.46 -1.02
CA GLU A 21 24.45 5.53 -1.96
C GLU A 21 22.94 5.75 -2.05
N ASP A 22 22.14 4.67 -1.93
CA ASP A 22 20.68 4.75 -1.97
C ASP A 22 20.15 5.56 -0.77
N VAL A 23 20.83 5.52 0.37
CA VAL A 23 20.40 6.16 1.62
C VAL A 23 21.23 7.37 2.00
N GLU A 24 22.09 7.87 1.10
CA GLU A 24 22.99 8.98 1.39
C GLU A 24 22.20 10.26 1.73
N ASP A 25 21.22 10.59 0.89
CA ASP A 25 20.27 11.69 1.05
C ASP A 25 18.91 11.21 1.59
N TRP A 26 18.39 11.94 2.57
CA TRP A 26 17.19 11.54 3.29
C TRP A 26 15.90 11.58 2.46
N LYS A 27 15.80 12.45 1.44
CA LYS A 27 14.61 12.49 0.57
C LYS A 27 14.71 11.46 -0.54
N LYS A 28 15.83 11.50 -1.28
CA LYS A 28 16.05 10.59 -2.41
C LYS A 28 16.06 9.14 -1.97
N GLY A 29 16.58 8.84 -0.78
CA GLY A 29 16.58 7.47 -0.29
C GLY A 29 15.20 6.92 0.04
N VAL A 30 14.26 7.76 0.46
CA VAL A 30 12.86 7.35 0.58
C VAL A 30 12.28 7.04 -0.79
N ASP A 31 12.54 7.88 -1.80
CA ASP A 31 12.03 7.69 -3.16
C ASP A 31 12.59 6.39 -3.78
N ILE A 32 13.90 6.14 -3.65
CA ILE A 32 14.56 4.93 -4.14
C ILE A 32 14.04 3.68 -3.42
N ALA A 33 13.93 3.72 -2.09
CA ALA A 33 13.40 2.59 -1.31
C ALA A 33 11.93 2.31 -1.68
N GLU A 34 11.14 3.36 -1.94
CA GLU A 34 9.75 3.25 -2.39
C GLU A 34 9.65 2.59 -3.77
N GLU A 35 10.49 2.98 -4.73
CA GLU A 35 10.54 2.36 -6.05
C GLU A 35 10.88 0.88 -5.95
N LYS A 36 11.97 0.54 -5.25
CA LYS A 36 12.40 -0.86 -5.05
C LYS A 36 11.33 -1.69 -4.35
N LEU A 37 10.73 -1.16 -3.28
CA LEU A 37 9.64 -1.86 -2.58
C LEU A 37 8.43 -2.07 -3.50
N LYS A 38 8.03 -1.07 -4.29
CA LYS A 38 6.88 -1.19 -5.21
C LYS A 38 7.09 -2.26 -6.29
N GLU A 39 8.32 -2.57 -6.66
CA GLU A 39 8.63 -3.63 -7.64
C GLU A 39 8.37 -5.04 -7.08
N VAL A 40 8.61 -5.25 -5.78
CA VAL A 40 8.54 -6.58 -5.16
C VAL A 40 7.32 -6.78 -4.26
N ILE A 41 6.74 -5.70 -3.73
CA ILE A 41 5.68 -5.77 -2.74
C ILE A 41 4.37 -6.26 -3.36
N GLN A 42 3.85 -7.36 -2.84
CA GLN A 42 2.59 -7.93 -3.32
C GLN A 42 1.41 -7.35 -2.54
N LEU A 43 0.84 -6.27 -3.06
CA LEU A 43 -0.39 -5.71 -2.50
C LEU A 43 -1.60 -6.53 -2.95
N PRO A 44 -2.51 -6.90 -2.04
CA PRO A 44 -3.68 -7.67 -2.42
C PRO A 44 -4.62 -6.82 -3.30
N PRO A 45 -5.24 -7.41 -4.34
CA PRO A 45 -6.13 -6.67 -5.23
C PRO A 45 -7.34 -6.12 -4.47
N ILE A 46 -7.75 -4.90 -4.84
CA ILE A 46 -8.98 -4.27 -4.36
C ILE A 46 -10.02 -4.37 -5.48
N THR A 47 -11.18 -4.94 -5.18
CA THR A 47 -12.34 -5.02 -6.07
C THR A 47 -13.56 -4.39 -5.41
N LEU A 48 -14.63 -4.12 -6.17
CA LEU A 48 -15.89 -3.63 -5.58
C LEU A 48 -16.49 -4.65 -4.61
N ASP A 49 -16.36 -5.95 -4.91
CA ASP A 49 -16.93 -7.01 -4.08
C ASP A 49 -16.27 -7.10 -2.69
N ASN A 50 -14.95 -6.90 -2.62
CA ASN A 50 -14.19 -7.01 -1.36
C ASN A 50 -13.86 -5.65 -0.71
N CYS A 51 -14.29 -4.51 -1.29
CA CYS A 51 -13.91 -3.20 -0.75
C CYS A 51 -14.54 -2.90 0.62
N HIS A 52 -15.67 -3.52 0.93
CA HIS A 52 -16.37 -3.41 2.22
C HIS A 52 -15.76 -4.30 3.31
N GLU A 53 -15.10 -5.40 2.91
CA GLU A 53 -14.46 -6.32 3.88
C GLU A 53 -13.21 -5.69 4.52
N ARG A 54 -12.67 -4.61 3.93
CA ARG A 54 -11.38 -4.01 4.30
C ARG A 54 -11.52 -2.62 4.92
N GLU A 55 -12.65 -2.29 5.54
CA GLU A 55 -13.12 -0.91 5.80
C GLU A 55 -12.10 0.08 6.40
N ASP A 56 -11.02 -0.38 7.06
CA ASP A 56 -9.97 0.46 7.66
C ASP A 56 -8.53 0.21 7.16
N GLY A 57 -8.36 -0.37 5.96
CA GLY A 57 -7.05 -0.44 5.31
C GLY A 57 -6.06 -1.31 6.09
N ASP A 58 -6.40 -2.60 6.19
CA ASP A 58 -5.66 -3.73 6.82
C ASP A 58 -4.23 -3.96 6.29
N LEU A 59 -3.61 -2.97 5.67
CA LEU A 59 -2.21 -3.00 5.32
C LEU A 59 -1.38 -2.68 6.56
N GLN A 60 -1.11 -3.73 7.34
CA GLN A 60 -0.14 -3.75 8.42
C GLN A 60 1.12 -4.49 7.95
N TRP A 61 2.28 -3.94 8.27
CA TRP A 61 3.57 -4.59 8.06
C TRP A 61 3.92 -5.35 9.34
N ASP A 62 4.36 -6.61 9.21
CA ASP A 62 4.59 -7.50 10.35
C ASP A 62 5.86 -7.07 11.12
N GLU A 63 7.03 -7.22 10.49
CA GLU A 63 8.33 -6.77 11.01
C GLU A 63 9.17 -6.19 9.88
N ILE A 64 10.12 -5.31 10.20
CA ILE A 64 11.14 -4.84 9.26
C ILE A 64 12.48 -5.26 9.83
N THR A 65 13.20 -6.13 9.14
CA THR A 65 14.50 -6.63 9.57
C THR A 65 15.58 -6.33 8.54
N PHE A 66 16.83 -6.23 9.01
CA PHE A 66 18.01 -6.01 8.20
C PHE A 66 18.99 -7.15 8.48
N GLU A 67 19.60 -7.74 7.45
CA GLU A 67 20.58 -8.83 7.64
C GLU A 67 21.88 -8.36 8.31
N GLU A 68 22.20 -7.06 8.21
CA GLU A 68 23.39 -6.44 8.78
C GLU A 68 23.01 -5.30 9.73
N GLU A 69 23.91 -4.95 10.66
CA GLU A 69 23.72 -3.79 11.53
C GLU A 69 23.76 -2.50 10.70
N VAL A 70 22.65 -1.77 10.69
CA VAL A 70 22.50 -0.55 9.89
C VAL A 70 22.33 0.71 10.73
N ASN A 71 22.74 1.84 10.15
CA ASN A 71 22.46 3.15 10.72
C ASN A 71 20.97 3.55 10.56
N GLY A 72 20.58 4.67 11.18
CA GLY A 72 19.20 5.16 11.15
C GLY A 72 18.68 5.60 9.77
N LYS A 73 19.55 5.80 8.76
CA LYS A 73 19.10 6.23 7.42
C LYS A 73 18.38 5.11 6.68
N TYR A 74 18.87 3.87 6.77
CA TYR A 74 18.22 2.69 6.19
C TYR A 74 16.82 2.47 6.78
N TRP A 75 16.72 2.58 8.10
CA TRP A 75 15.45 2.54 8.82
C TRP A 75 14.49 3.64 8.35
N HIS A 76 14.96 4.88 8.28
CA HIS A 76 14.15 6.00 7.84
C HIS A 76 13.63 5.81 6.42
N ALA A 77 14.52 5.48 5.47
CA ALA A 77 14.16 5.27 4.07
C ALA A 77 13.07 4.20 3.92
N THR A 78 13.27 3.04 4.56
CA THR A 78 12.36 1.90 4.49
C THR A 78 11.00 2.20 5.12
N ILE A 79 10.97 2.74 6.35
CA ILE A 79 9.72 3.01 7.06
C ILE A 79 8.89 4.06 6.33
N MET A 80 9.52 5.14 5.86
CA MET A 80 8.81 6.21 5.15
C MET A 80 8.29 5.73 3.79
N ALA A 81 9.05 4.91 3.07
CA ALA A 81 8.61 4.30 1.83
C ALA A 81 7.37 3.41 2.03
N LEU A 82 7.41 2.52 3.03
CA LEU A 82 6.27 1.67 3.40
C LEU A 82 5.04 2.49 3.83
N HIS A 83 5.25 3.60 4.53
CA HIS A 83 4.18 4.50 4.91
C HIS A 83 3.50 5.13 3.67
N ARG A 84 4.28 5.61 2.70
CA ARG A 84 3.74 6.18 1.45
C ARG A 84 2.97 5.14 0.63
N ILE A 85 3.51 3.92 0.51
CA ILE A 85 2.84 2.80 -0.18
C ILE A 85 1.47 2.52 0.47
N ARG A 86 1.43 2.47 1.80
CA ARG A 86 0.18 2.28 2.55
C ARG A 86 -0.82 3.41 2.28
N GLU A 87 -0.38 4.67 2.34
CA GLU A 87 -1.28 5.79 2.04
C GLU A 87 -1.86 5.72 0.63
N ASP A 88 -1.03 5.41 -0.38
CA ASP A 88 -1.47 5.29 -1.77
C ASP A 88 -2.49 4.16 -1.94
N PHE A 89 -2.31 3.05 -1.24
CA PHE A 89 -3.25 1.94 -1.23
C PHE A 89 -4.58 2.35 -0.61
N VAL A 90 -4.57 2.98 0.58
CA VAL A 90 -5.77 3.48 1.25
C VAL A 90 -6.51 4.52 0.40
N LYS A 91 -5.78 5.42 -0.27
CA LYS A 91 -6.37 6.41 -1.20
C LYS A 91 -7.10 5.73 -2.36
N ARG A 92 -6.54 4.66 -2.93
CA ARG A 92 -7.19 3.86 -3.98
C ARG A 92 -8.46 3.18 -3.47
N GLN A 93 -8.41 2.59 -2.28
CA GLN A 93 -9.57 1.95 -1.66
C GLN A 93 -10.73 2.93 -1.43
N ARG A 94 -10.44 4.13 -0.91
CA ARG A 94 -11.47 5.17 -0.68
C ARG A 94 -12.18 5.58 -1.98
N LYS A 95 -11.44 5.70 -3.09
CA LYS A 95 -12.03 5.98 -4.42
C LYS A 95 -12.98 4.86 -4.86
N MET A 96 -12.62 3.60 -4.60
CA MET A 96 -13.45 2.45 -4.93
C MET A 96 -14.74 2.41 -4.09
N LYS A 97 -14.66 2.71 -2.78
CA LYS A 97 -15.84 2.83 -1.90
C LYS A 97 -16.82 3.91 -2.37
N HIS A 98 -16.30 5.06 -2.82
CA HIS A 98 -17.12 6.12 -3.41
C HIS A 98 -17.80 5.66 -4.70
N LEU A 99 -17.09 4.95 -5.57
CA LEU A 99 -17.65 4.39 -6.80
C LEU A 99 -18.77 3.38 -6.51
N ASP A 100 -18.56 2.46 -5.56
CA ASP A 100 -19.58 1.48 -5.16
C ASP A 100 -20.86 2.17 -4.67
N TRP A 101 -20.71 3.13 -3.75
CA TRP A 101 -21.84 3.92 -3.25
C TRP A 101 -22.61 4.63 -4.37
N TYR A 102 -21.89 5.23 -5.32
CA TYR A 102 -22.51 5.88 -6.48
C TYR A 102 -23.32 4.88 -7.32
N MET A 103 -22.77 3.70 -7.60
CA MET A 103 -23.44 2.65 -8.36
C MET A 103 -24.70 2.12 -7.64
N MET A 104 -24.63 1.96 -6.31
CA MET A 104 -25.79 1.58 -5.49
C MET A 104 -26.91 2.64 -5.56
N MET A 105 -26.55 3.92 -5.45
CA MET A 105 -27.51 5.03 -5.57
C MET A 105 -28.15 5.08 -6.95
N LYS A 106 -27.35 4.96 -8.03
CA LYS A 106 -27.85 4.92 -9.41
C LYS A 106 -28.83 3.78 -9.63
N LYS A 107 -28.48 2.55 -9.22
CA LYS A 107 -29.38 1.38 -9.32
C LYS A 107 -30.70 1.58 -8.57
N THR A 108 -30.65 2.27 -7.43
CA THR A 108 -31.86 2.58 -6.64
C THR A 108 -32.71 3.67 -7.29
N SER A 109 -32.07 4.68 -7.90
CA SER A 109 -32.73 5.73 -8.69
C SER A 109 -33.42 5.15 -9.91
N ASP A 110 -32.71 4.35 -10.71
CA ASP A 110 -33.23 3.70 -11.92
C ASP A 110 -34.45 2.82 -11.62
N LYS A 111 -34.49 2.20 -10.44
CA LYS A 111 -35.65 1.42 -9.96
C LYS A 111 -36.84 2.27 -9.50
N ARG A 112 -36.60 3.52 -9.08
CA ARG A 112 -37.64 4.44 -8.61
C ARG A 112 -38.30 5.22 -9.75
N ASP A 113 -37.71 5.25 -10.94
CA ASP A 113 -38.29 5.84 -12.15
C ASP A 113 -39.23 4.90 -12.91
N ALA A 114 -40.33 4.49 -12.25
CA ALA A 114 -41.54 4.03 -12.96
C ALA A 114 -42.56 5.18 -13.15
N LYS A 115 -42.34 6.34 -12.52
CA LYS A 115 -43.35 7.40 -12.41
C LYS A 115 -43.30 8.49 -13.50
N TYR A 116 -42.36 8.38 -14.44
CA TYR A 116 -42.34 9.18 -15.67
C TYR A 116 -42.76 8.37 -16.92
N TYR A 117 -43.26 7.15 -16.73
CA TYR A 117 -43.82 6.28 -17.78
C TYR A 117 -45.23 5.79 -17.42
N VAL A 118 -46.12 6.69 -16.98
CA VAL A 118 -47.57 6.73 -17.33
C VAL A 118 -48.05 8.16 -17.09
#